data_AF-A0A2V9WF08-F1
#
_entry.id   AF-A0A2V9WF08-F1
#
_cell.length_a   1.000
_cell.length_b   1.000
_cell.length_c   1.000
_cell.angle_alpha   90.00
_cell.angle_beta   90.00
_cell.angle_gamma   90.00
#
_symmetry.space_group_name_H-M   'P 1'
#
loop_
_entity.id
_entity.type
_entity.pdbx_description
1 polymer ?
#
loop_
_entity_poly.entity_id
_entity_poly.type
_entity_poly.pdbx_seq_one_letter_code
_entity_poly.pdbx_strand_id
1 'polypeptide(L)'
;MIDRKQRLRSIVRNSGDRLLYCDHVEHDGESLCRVACRHDLEGIVAKRKSDPYLQGHASWLKIRNKEYSQWAGREELFERERGGDPDFQVWDGCALACETVR
;
A
#
# COMPACT_ATOMS: atom_id res chain seq x y z
N MET A 1 -16.51 -2.69 -1.94
CA MET A 1 -15.30 -2.46 -2.79
C MET A 1 -15.57 -2.70 -4.28
N ILE A 2 -16.22 -3.81 -4.64
CA ILE A 2 -16.40 -4.25 -6.03
C ILE A 2 -17.02 -3.17 -6.94
N ASP A 3 -18.11 -2.54 -6.50
CA ASP A 3 -18.81 -1.51 -7.29
C ASP A 3 -17.90 -0.32 -7.62
N ARG A 4 -17.03 0.08 -6.69
CA ARG A 4 -16.05 1.16 -6.92
C ARG A 4 -14.99 0.74 -7.94
N LYS A 5 -14.50 -0.50 -7.90
CA LYS A 5 -13.54 -1.03 -8.87
C LYS A 5 -14.16 -1.16 -10.27
N GLN A 6 -15.43 -1.51 -10.37
CA GLN A 6 -16.18 -1.55 -11.64
C GLN A 6 -16.36 -0.15 -12.23
N ARG A 7 -16.80 0.84 -11.43
CA ARG A 7 -16.90 2.25 -11.86
C ARG A 7 -15.54 2.83 -12.24
N LEU A 8 -14.49 2.53 -11.48
CA LEU A 8 -13.13 2.98 -11.82
C LEU A 8 -12.69 2.38 -13.16
N ARG A 9 -12.96 1.09 -13.39
CA ARG A 9 -12.59 0.42 -14.65
C ARG A 9 -13.24 1.07 -15.87
N SER A 10 -14.50 1.52 -15.77
CA SER A 10 -15.15 2.21 -16.90
C SER A 10 -14.53 3.58 -17.18
N ILE A 11 -14.07 4.29 -16.16
CA ILE A 11 -13.41 5.59 -16.29
C ILE A 11 -12.00 5.43 -16.91
N VAL A 12 -11.19 4.51 -16.36
CA VAL A 12 -9.79 4.32 -16.76
C VAL A 12 -9.64 3.82 -18.21
N ARG A 13 -10.60 3.04 -18.71
CA ARG A 13 -10.59 2.56 -20.11
C ARG A 13 -10.56 3.69 -21.13
N ASN A 14 -10.98 4.90 -20.76
CA ASN A 14 -11.03 6.06 -21.64
C ASN A 14 -9.78 6.95 -21.52
N SER A 15 -8.76 6.55 -20.74
CA SER A 15 -7.63 7.39 -20.34
C SER A 15 -6.34 7.20 -21.15
N GLY A 16 -6.33 6.33 -22.16
CA GLY A 16 -5.15 6.03 -22.99
C GLY A 16 -4.01 5.33 -22.22
N ASP A 17 -2.82 5.26 -22.81
CA ASP A 17 -1.70 4.44 -22.29
C ASP A 17 -1.02 4.97 -21.02
N ARG A 18 -1.38 6.18 -20.57
CA ARG A 18 -0.77 6.83 -19.40
C ARG A 18 -1.32 6.35 -18.07
N LEU A 19 -2.50 5.72 -18.08
CA LEU A 19 -3.20 5.29 -16.86
C LEU A 19 -3.48 3.80 -16.92
N LEU A 20 -2.84 3.05 -16.01
CA LEU A 20 -3.04 1.61 -15.89
C LEU A 20 -4.07 1.30 -14.81
N TYR A 21 -5.01 0.40 -15.13
CA TYR A 21 -5.93 -0.13 -14.13
C TYR A 21 -5.23 -1.20 -13.29
N CYS A 22 -5.10 -0.96 -11.98
CA CYS A 22 -4.58 -1.95 -11.04
C CYS A 22 -5.67 -2.99 -10.72
N ASP A 23 -5.54 -4.18 -11.31
CA ASP A 23 -6.48 -5.27 -11.04
C ASP A 23 -6.27 -5.88 -9.64
N HIS A 24 -7.04 -6.91 -9.31
CA HIS A 24 -7.04 -7.56 -8.02
C HIS A 24 -7.24 -9.06 -8.18
N VAL A 25 -6.71 -9.81 -7.23
CA VAL A 25 -7.01 -11.23 -7.05
C VAL A 25 -8.04 -11.36 -5.92
N GLU A 26 -9.03 -12.22 -6.12
CA GLU A 26 -10.05 -12.45 -5.10
C GLU A 26 -9.60 -13.45 -4.03
N HIS A 27 -8.64 -14.31 -4.39
CA HIS A 27 -8.13 -15.42 -3.59
C HIS A 27 -6.60 -15.49 -3.73
N ASP A 28 -5.95 -16.32 -2.90
CA ASP A 28 -4.51 -16.60 -2.99
C ASP A 28 -3.60 -15.37 -2.88
N GLY A 29 -3.85 -14.57 -1.82
CA GLY A 29 -3.02 -13.40 -1.51
C GLY A 29 -1.57 -13.74 -1.21
N GLU A 30 -1.28 -14.96 -0.74
CA GLU A 30 0.08 -15.43 -0.50
C GLU A 30 0.87 -15.58 -1.79
N SER A 31 0.30 -16.20 -2.84
CA SER A 31 0.97 -16.25 -4.14
C SER A 31 1.17 -14.87 -4.73
N LEU A 32 0.18 -13.98 -4.62
CA LEU A 32 0.35 -12.61 -5.07
C LEU A 32 1.48 -11.89 -4.30
N CYS A 33 1.56 -12.09 -2.99
CA CYS A 33 2.66 -11.56 -2.18
C CYS A 33 4.02 -12.11 -2.63
N ARG A 34 4.13 -13.43 -2.86
CA ARG A 34 5.37 -14.04 -3.37
C ARG A 34 5.77 -13.47 -4.73
N VAL A 35 4.81 -13.28 -5.64
CA VAL A 35 5.04 -12.64 -6.95
C VAL A 35 5.53 -11.20 -6.74
N ALA A 36 4.85 -10.42 -5.89
CA ALA A 36 5.25 -9.05 -5.58
C ALA A 36 6.70 -8.99 -5.05
N CYS A 37 7.08 -9.88 -4.13
CA CYS A 37 8.45 -9.93 -3.62
C CYS A 37 9.46 -10.29 -4.72
N ARG A 38 9.16 -11.27 -5.58
CA ARG A 38 10.05 -11.65 -6.70
C ARG A 38 10.27 -10.54 -7.72
N HIS A 39 9.32 -9.63 -7.86
CA HIS A 39 9.42 -8.46 -8.73
C HIS A 39 9.96 -7.22 -8.00
N ASP A 40 10.50 -7.37 -6.79
CA ASP A 40 11.00 -6.28 -5.96
C ASP A 40 9.97 -5.15 -5.80
N LEU A 41 8.72 -5.52 -5.51
CA LEU A 41 7.67 -4.57 -5.17
C LEU A 41 7.58 -4.38 -3.66
N GLU A 42 7.05 -3.24 -3.24
CA GLU A 42 6.87 -2.84 -1.83
C GLU A 42 6.04 -3.86 -1.02
N GLY A 43 5.08 -4.50 -1.65
CA GLY A 43 4.14 -5.43 -1.02
C GLY A 43 2.76 -5.40 -1.66
N ILE A 44 1.75 -5.85 -0.91
CA ILE A 44 0.35 -5.93 -1.36
C ILE A 44 -0.60 -5.29 -0.34
N VAL A 45 -1.81 -4.96 -0.78
CA VAL A 45 -2.90 -4.48 0.08
C VAL A 45 -4.06 -5.47 0.03
N ALA A 46 -4.43 -6.01 1.19
CA ALA A 46 -5.58 -6.88 1.35
C ALA A 46 -6.77 -6.07 1.88
N LYS A 47 -7.94 -6.23 1.25
CA LYS A 47 -9.16 -5.53 1.64
C LYS A 47 -10.35 -6.49 1.61
N ARG A 48 -11.20 -6.43 2.62
CA ARG A 48 -12.48 -7.13 2.61
C ARG A 48 -13.42 -6.51 1.56
N LYS A 49 -13.99 -7.36 0.70
CA LYS A 49 -14.83 -6.91 -0.43
C LYS A 49 -16.05 -6.10 0.02
N SER A 50 -16.64 -6.48 1.14
CA SER A 50 -17.85 -5.89 1.75
C SER A 50 -17.58 -4.62 2.56
N ASP A 51 -16.34 -4.35 2.96
CA ASP A 51 -16.08 -3.26 3.89
C ASP A 51 -16.34 -1.90 3.24
N PRO A 52 -17.05 -1.00 3.95
CA PRO A 52 -17.25 0.37 3.50
C PRO A 52 -15.93 1.14 3.47
N TYR A 53 -15.88 2.20 2.69
CA TYR A 53 -14.77 3.14 2.71
C TYR A 53 -15.11 4.25 3.71
N LEU A 54 -14.59 4.15 4.94
CA LEU A 54 -14.85 5.10 6.01
C LEU A 54 -13.67 6.04 6.16
N GLN A 55 -13.94 7.34 6.23
CA GLN A 55 -12.91 8.34 6.49
C GLN A 55 -12.35 8.14 7.90
N GLY A 56 -11.03 8.24 8.06
CA GLY A 56 -10.35 8.04 9.35
C GLY A 56 -10.20 6.58 9.81
N HIS A 57 -10.78 5.61 9.09
CA HIS A 57 -10.67 4.18 9.43
C HIS A 57 -10.21 3.36 8.23
N ALA A 58 -8.94 2.98 8.23
CA ALA A 58 -8.40 2.04 7.27
C ALA A 58 -8.76 0.61 7.66
N SER A 59 -9.66 -0.03 6.89
CA SER A 59 -10.05 -1.44 7.09
C SER A 59 -9.18 -2.44 6.30
N TRP A 60 -8.20 -1.94 5.56
CA TRP A 60 -7.29 -2.76 4.76
C TRP A 60 -6.01 -3.09 5.52
N LEU A 61 -5.40 -4.22 5.17
CA LEU A 61 -4.10 -4.64 5.67
C LEU A 61 -3.04 -4.40 4.59
N LYS A 62 -1.91 -3.83 4.98
CA LYS A 62 -0.73 -3.69 4.12
C LYS A 62 0.27 -4.78 4.49
N ILE A 63 0.55 -5.68 3.55
CA ILE A 63 1.53 -6.76 3.73
C ILE A 63 2.78 -6.32 2.97
N ARG A 64 3.87 -6.04 3.69
CA ARG A 64 5.11 -5.51 3.11
C ARG A 64 6.07 -6.63 2.74
N ASN A 65 6.74 -6.48 1.59
CA ASN A 65 7.93 -7.23 1.26
C ASN A 65 9.08 -6.72 2.12
N LYS A 66 9.67 -7.56 2.98
CA LYS A 66 10.78 -7.15 3.86
C LYS A 66 12.06 -6.85 3.09
N GLU A 67 12.25 -7.52 1.96
CA GLU A 67 13.47 -7.45 1.14
C GLU A 67 13.37 -6.41 0.01
N TYR A 68 12.34 -5.56 0.01
CA TYR A 68 12.17 -4.55 -1.04
C TYR A 68 13.35 -3.58 -1.04
N SER A 69 14.05 -3.51 -2.18
CA SER A 69 15.35 -2.84 -2.29
C SER A 69 15.30 -1.34 -1.98
N GLN A 70 14.15 -0.71 -2.27
CA GLN A 70 13.95 0.73 -2.05
C GLN A 70 13.42 1.04 -0.65
N TRP A 71 13.56 0.13 0.33
CA TRP A 71 13.31 0.51 1.72
C TRP A 71 14.41 1.39 2.28
N ALA A 72 15.67 1.06 2.02
CA ALA A 72 16.81 1.80 2.54
C ALA A 72 16.88 3.21 1.90
N GLY A 73 17.01 4.25 2.72
CA GLY A 73 17.11 5.64 2.25
C GLY A 73 15.78 6.24 1.78
N ARG A 74 14.66 5.51 1.89
CA ARG A 74 13.34 6.03 1.53
C ARG A 74 12.89 7.10 2.51
N GLU A 75 13.20 6.90 3.79
CA GLU A 75 13.03 7.87 4.87
C GLU A 75 13.67 9.22 4.50
N GLU A 76 14.88 9.23 3.94
CA GLU A 76 15.58 10.47 3.57
C GLU A 76 14.85 11.24 2.45
N LEU A 77 14.25 10.53 1.49
CA LEU A 77 13.45 11.13 0.42
C LEU A 77 12.20 11.82 0.96
N PHE A 78 11.50 11.19 1.92
CA PHE A 78 10.28 11.78 2.51
C PHE A 78 10.60 12.77 3.63
N GLU A 79 11.73 12.65 4.34
CA GLU A 79 12.17 13.62 5.36
C GLU A 79 12.56 14.96 4.73
N ARG A 80 13.19 14.95 3.54
CA ARG A 80 13.48 16.19 2.79
C ARG A 80 12.24 17.01 2.47
N GLU A 81 11.10 16.37 2.21
CA GLU A 81 9.83 17.06 1.94
C GLU A 81 9.09 17.50 3.21
N ARG A 82 9.37 16.86 4.37
CA ARG A 82 8.61 17.05 5.62
C ARG A 82 9.27 17.98 6.64
N GLY A 83 10.50 18.42 6.41
CA GLY A 83 11.22 19.34 7.32
C GLY A 83 10.57 20.72 7.52
N GLY A 84 9.48 21.03 6.82
CA GLY A 84 8.71 22.26 6.97
C GLY A 84 7.24 22.07 7.41
N ASP A 85 6.78 20.85 7.70
CA ASP A 85 5.39 20.59 8.06
C ASP A 85 5.21 20.56 9.60
N PRO A 86 4.54 21.57 10.19
CA PRO A 86 4.34 21.67 11.64
C PRO A 86 3.39 20.61 12.21
N ASP A 87 2.60 19.92 11.37
CA ASP A 87 1.61 18.91 11.80
C ASP A 87 2.11 17.47 11.66
N PHE A 88 3.39 17.27 11.30
CA PHE A 88 3.93 15.94 11.05
C PHE A 88 4.12 15.13 12.36
N GLN A 89 3.20 14.19 12.63
CA GLN A 89 3.39 13.16 13.65
C GLN A 89 4.18 11.98 13.09
N VAL A 90 5.34 11.74 13.69
CA VAL A 90 6.27 10.66 13.33
C VAL A 90 5.58 9.29 13.46
N TRP A 91 5.63 8.48 12.39
CA TRP A 91 5.02 7.14 12.32
C TRP A 91 5.79 6.05 13.12
N ASP A 92 6.77 6.43 13.93
CA ASP A 92 7.73 5.52 14.59
C ASP A 92 7.15 4.66 15.72
N GLY A 93 5.85 4.77 16.00
CA GLY A 93 5.18 3.88 16.95
C GLY A 93 5.28 2.39 16.59
N CYS A 94 5.47 2.04 15.32
CA CYS A 94 5.65 0.65 14.88
C CYS A 94 7.09 0.13 14.94
N ALA A 95 8.10 0.99 14.86
CA ALA A 95 9.51 0.57 14.92
C ALA A 95 9.90 0.15 16.35
N LEU A 96 9.44 0.90 17.36
CA LEU A 96 9.65 0.59 18.79
C LEU A 96 8.99 -0.72 19.25
N ALA A 97 7.91 -1.14 18.58
CA ALA A 97 7.21 -2.39 18.88
C ALA A 97 7.96 -3.64 18.39
N CYS A 98 8.93 -3.49 17.47
CA CYS A 98 9.74 -4.61 16.97
C CYS A 98 11.00 -4.86 17.82
N GLU A 99 11.47 -3.88 18.59
CA GLU A 99 12.66 -4.02 19.45
C GLU A 99 12.38 -4.69 20.80
N THR A 100 11.12 -4.75 21.22
CA THR A 100 10.70 -5.30 22.53
C THR A 100 10.42 -6.82 22.50
N VAL A 101 10.61 -7.48 21.35
CA VAL A 101 10.58 -8.94 21.25
C VAL A 101 12.02 -9.46 21.15
N ARG A 102 12.71 -9.49 22.30
CA ARG A 102 13.93 -10.27 22.52
C ARG A 102 13.74 -11.17 23.73
#